data_AF-A0A7R7B8D3-F1
#
_entry.id   AF-A0A7R7B8D3-F1
#
_cell.length_a   1.000
_cell.length_b   1.000
_cell.length_c   1.000
_cell.angle_alpha   90.00
_cell.angle_beta   90.00
_cell.angle_gamma   90.00
#
_symmetry.space_group_name_H-M   'P 1'
#
loop_
_entity.id
_entity.type
_entity.pdbx_description
1 polymer ?
#
loop_
_entity_poly.entity_id
_entity_poly.type
_entity_poly.pdbx_seq_one_letter_code
_entity_poly.pdbx_strand_id
1 'polypeptide(L)'
;MPMKRADPRTDPQLKLRLPVELKVRIEACAEAAMRPLSSEIIRRLEWSFRAEEQGQTLDDETVASSIEQRLHEAEQQIEFLNGAIYALTKRLTKLDGIKE
;
A
#
# COMPACT_ATOMS: atom_id res chain seq x y z
N MET A 1 30.46 29.74 6.45
CA MET A 1 29.81 29.79 5.12
C MET A 1 28.34 29.44 5.28
N PRO A 2 27.39 30.37 5.14
CA PRO A 2 25.97 30.02 5.21
C PRO A 2 25.56 29.28 3.93
N MET A 3 25.06 28.04 4.08
CA MET A 3 24.51 27.29 2.96
C MET A 3 23.23 27.96 2.45
N LYS A 4 23.29 28.46 1.22
CA LYS A 4 22.15 29.04 0.49
C LYS A 4 21.13 27.91 0.24
N ARG A 5 19.98 27.96 0.91
CA ARG A 5 18.84 27.08 0.60
C ARG A 5 18.49 27.30 -0.88
N ALA A 6 18.42 26.22 -1.66
CA ALA A 6 18.07 26.29 -3.07
C ALA A 6 16.73 27.02 -3.24
N ASP A 7 16.68 27.98 -4.14
CA ASP A 7 15.47 28.77 -4.42
C ASP A 7 14.41 27.83 -5.05
N PRO A 8 13.22 27.66 -4.44
CA PRO A 8 12.15 26.79 -4.93
C PRO A 8 11.53 27.23 -6.28
N ARG A 9 12.12 28.21 -6.96
CA ARG A 9 11.72 28.72 -8.28
C ARG A 9 12.63 28.27 -9.43
N THR A 10 13.50 27.29 -9.19
CA THR A 10 14.45 26.77 -10.19
C THR A 10 13.94 25.54 -10.94
N ASP A 11 12.80 24.98 -10.53
CA ASP A 11 12.22 23.80 -11.19
C ASP A 11 11.63 24.14 -12.56
N PRO A 12 11.84 23.28 -13.59
CA PRO A 12 11.27 23.47 -14.91
C PRO A 12 9.74 23.43 -14.85
N GLN A 13 9.09 24.49 -15.34
CA GLN A 13 7.63 24.55 -15.38
C GLN A 13 7.06 23.82 -16.60
N LEU A 14 6.18 22.85 -16.37
CA LEU A 14 5.45 22.15 -17.41
C LEU A 14 4.03 22.73 -17.57
N LYS A 15 3.70 23.24 -18.76
CA LYS A 15 2.34 23.70 -19.09
C LYS A 15 1.52 22.54 -19.65
N LEU A 16 0.62 21.99 -18.84
CA LEU A 16 -0.26 20.87 -19.20
C LEU A 16 -1.64 21.36 -19.65
N ARG A 17 -2.18 20.75 -20.71
CA ARG A 17 -3.61 20.83 -21.04
C ARG A 17 -4.27 19.51 -20.63
N LEU A 18 -5.16 19.57 -19.66
CA LEU A 18 -5.86 18.40 -19.14
C LEU A 18 -7.32 18.41 -19.63
N PRO A 19 -7.89 17.25 -20.01
CA PRO A 19 -9.33 17.08 -20.12
C PRO A 19 -10.03 17.48 -18.83
N VAL A 20 -11.23 18.05 -18.92
CA VAL A 20 -11.95 18.61 -17.75
C VAL A 20 -12.24 17.52 -16.72
N GLU A 21 -12.62 16.34 -17.18
CA GLU A 21 -12.93 15.19 -16.32
C GLU A 21 -11.70 14.74 -15.54
N LEU A 22 -10.53 14.74 -16.19
CA LEU A 22 -9.29 14.35 -15.55
C LEU A 22 -8.86 15.38 -14.49
N LYS A 23 -9.00 16.68 -14.80
CA LYS A 23 -8.69 17.74 -13.84
C LYS A 23 -9.54 17.62 -12.58
N VAL A 24 -10.86 17.47 -12.73
CA VAL A 24 -11.79 17.34 -11.59
C VAL A 24 -11.46 16.13 -10.72
N ARG A 25 -11.11 14.99 -11.34
CA ARG A 25 -10.71 13.79 -10.60
C ARG A 25 -9.44 14.00 -9.78
N ILE A 26 -8.45 14.68 -10.33
CA ILE A 26 -7.19 14.95 -9.62
C ILE A 26 -7.44 15.94 -8.48
N GLU A 27 -8.27 16.97 -8.68
CA GLU A 27 -8.65 17.93 -7.63
C GLU A 27 -9.34 17.23 -6.46
N ALA A 28 -10.33 16.38 -6.72
CA ALA A 28 -11.00 15.61 -5.67
C ALA A 28 -10.02 14.70 -4.90
N CYS A 29 -9.09 14.05 -5.59
CA CYS A 29 -8.06 13.24 -4.94
C CYS A 29 -7.08 14.08 -4.10
N ALA A 30 -6.71 15.26 -4.58
CA ALA A 30 -5.82 16.17 -3.88
C ALA A 30 -6.48 16.69 -2.59
N GLU A 31 -7.76 17.08 -2.64
CA GLU A 31 -8.56 17.47 -1.48
C GLU A 31 -8.68 16.34 -0.46
N ALA A 32 -9.05 15.14 -0.90
CA ALA A 32 -9.15 13.97 -0.03
C ALA A 32 -7.82 13.61 0.65
N ALA A 33 -6.70 13.82 -0.04
CA ALA A 33 -5.36 13.59 0.49
C ALA A 33 -4.79 14.78 1.30
N MET A 34 -5.52 15.90 1.40
CA MET A 34 -5.06 17.18 1.97
C MET A 34 -3.72 17.65 1.39
N ARG A 35 -3.57 17.51 0.06
CA ARG A 35 -2.35 17.88 -0.67
C ARG A 35 -2.66 18.96 -1.71
N PRO A 36 -1.72 19.89 -1.98
CA PRO A 36 -1.84 20.76 -3.12
C PRO A 36 -1.93 19.96 -4.42
N LEU A 37 -2.69 20.48 -5.39
CA LEU A 37 -2.90 19.84 -6.69
C LEU A 37 -1.57 19.49 -7.39
N SER A 38 -0.61 20.42 -7.37
CA SER A 38 0.73 20.20 -7.95
C SER A 38 1.46 19.04 -7.28
N SER A 39 1.40 18.94 -5.94
CA SER A 39 2.02 17.85 -5.19
C SER A 39 1.36 16.50 -5.48
N GLU A 40 0.04 16.47 -5.68
CA GLU A 40 -0.66 15.23 -6.04
C GLU A 40 -0.34 14.79 -7.47
N ILE A 41 -0.21 15.72 -8.41
CA ILE A 41 0.23 15.44 -9.79
C ILE A 41 1.65 14.85 -9.78
N ILE A 42 2.59 15.51 -9.11
CA ILE A 42 3.98 15.05 -9.01
C ILE A 42 4.03 13.66 -8.39
N ARG A 43 3.34 13.45 -7.26
CA ARG A 43 3.28 12.15 -6.58
C ARG A 43 2.77 11.04 -7.49
N ARG A 44 1.72 11.30 -8.28
CA ARG A 44 1.17 10.30 -9.20
C ARG A 44 2.13 9.95 -10.33
N LEU A 45 2.85 10.94 -10.85
CA LEU A 45 3.89 10.73 -11.86
C LEU A 45 5.09 9.96 -11.27
N GLU A 46 5.57 10.34 -10.09
CA GLU A 46 6.63 9.61 -9.40
C GLU A 46 6.22 8.16 -9.13
N TRP A 47 4.97 7.94 -8.74
CA TRP A 47 4.45 6.59 -8.53
C TRP A 47 4.38 5.78 -9.82
N SER A 48 3.95 6.38 -10.94
CA SER A 48 3.90 5.67 -12.22
C SER A 48 5.30 5.29 -12.71
N PHE A 49 6.28 6.21 -12.63
CA PHE A 49 7.65 5.91 -13.03
C PHE A 49 8.31 4.87 -12.11
N ARG A 50 8.08 4.93 -10.79
CA ARG A 50 8.57 3.90 -9.86
C ARG A 50 7.97 2.53 -10.16
N ALA A 51 6.70 2.45 -10.54
CA ALA A 51 6.09 1.19 -10.96
C ALA A 51 6.78 0.65 -12.22
N GLU A 52 6.97 1.48 -13.23
CA GLU A 52 7.70 1.10 -14.46
C GLU A 52 9.14 0.64 -14.18
N GLU A 53 9.90 1.37 -13.36
CA GLU A 53 11.29 1.06 -12.98
C GLU A 53 11.43 -0.23 -12.16
N GLN A 54 10.43 -0.55 -11.34
CA GLN A 54 10.39 -1.79 -10.56
C GLN A 54 10.08 -3.01 -11.43
N GLY A 55 10.02 -2.86 -12.76
CA GLY A 55 9.58 -3.92 -13.65
C GLY A 55 8.14 -4.32 -13.38
N GLN A 56 7.34 -3.44 -12.75
CA GLN A 56 5.90 -3.61 -12.73
C GLN A 56 5.34 -3.21 -14.10
N THR A 57 5.70 -3.97 -15.13
CA THR A 57 4.59 -4.54 -15.88
C THR A 57 3.85 -5.37 -14.84
N LEU A 58 2.75 -4.84 -14.31
CA LEU A 58 1.83 -5.64 -13.51
C LEU A 58 1.19 -6.61 -14.49
N ASP A 59 1.95 -7.62 -14.91
CA ASP A 59 1.40 -8.76 -15.59
C ASP A 59 0.37 -9.29 -14.59
N ASP A 60 -0.90 -9.35 -14.99
CA ASP A 60 -1.98 -9.82 -14.11
C ASP A 60 -1.63 -11.18 -13.50
N GLU A 61 -0.82 -11.98 -14.19
CA GLU A 61 -0.25 -13.26 -13.76
C GLU A 61 0.70 -13.15 -12.55
N THR A 62 1.62 -12.18 -12.54
CA THR A 62 2.55 -11.96 -11.42
C THR A 62 1.82 -11.47 -10.16
N VAL A 63 0.80 -10.62 -10.35
CA VAL A 63 -0.06 -10.16 -9.24
C VAL A 63 -0.91 -11.30 -8.71
N ALA A 64 -1.52 -12.09 -9.60
CA ALA A 64 -2.31 -13.27 -9.22
C ALA A 64 -1.47 -14.27 -8.42
N SER A 65 -0.27 -14.61 -8.89
CA SER A 65 0.66 -15.51 -8.19
C SER A 65 1.02 -15.01 -6.80
N SER A 66 1.26 -13.70 -6.65
CA SER A 66 1.59 -13.11 -5.35
C SER A 66 0.39 -13.10 -4.37
N ILE A 67 -0.83 -12.93 -4.90
CA ILE A 67 -2.07 -13.04 -4.11
C ILE A 67 -2.30 -14.49 -3.66
N GLU A 68 -2.13 -15.45 -4.56
CA GLU A 68 -2.27 -16.88 -4.27
C GLU A 68 -1.26 -17.32 -3.19
N GLN A 69 -0.01 -16.88 -3.30
CA GLN A 69 1.01 -17.20 -2.31
C GLN A 69 0.63 -16.65 -0.91
N ARG A 70 0.18 -15.39 -0.85
CA ARG A 70 -0.27 -14.77 0.41
C ARG A 70 -1.51 -15.43 0.98
N LEU A 71 -2.42 -15.91 0.13
CA LEU A 71 -3.60 -16.66 0.55
C LEU A 71 -3.18 -18.00 1.18
N HIS A 72 -2.26 -18.72 0.53
CA HIS A 72 -1.75 -19.99 1.05
C HIS A 72 -1.03 -19.82 2.39
N GLU A 73 -0.19 -18.80 2.53
CA GLU A 73 0.47 -18.47 3.80
C GLU A 73 -0.54 -18.16 4.91
N ALA A 74 -1.61 -17.43 4.59
CA ALA A 74 -2.68 -17.13 5.54
C ALA A 74 -3.46 -18.38 5.97
N GLU A 75 -3.73 -19.31 5.05
CA GLU A 75 -4.39 -20.59 5.35
C GLU A 75 -3.56 -21.43 6.31
N GLN A 76 -2.26 -21.58 6.06
CA GLN A 76 -1.34 -22.30 6.95
C GLN A 76 -1.31 -21.67 8.35
N GLN A 77 -1.29 -20.34 8.42
CA GLN A 77 -1.30 -19.62 9.69
C GLN A 77 -2.61 -19.86 10.47
N ILE A 78 -3.76 -19.88 9.79
CA ILE A 78 -5.06 -20.18 10.41
C ILE A 78 -5.08 -21.60 10.95
N GLU A 79 -4.59 -22.59 10.18
CA GLU A 79 -4.53 -23.98 10.62
C GLU A 79 -3.64 -24.13 11.86
N PHE A 80 -2.47 -23.49 11.86
CA PHE A 80 -1.58 -23.46 13.01
C PHE A 80 -2.26 -22.88 14.26
N LEU A 81 -2.92 -21.72 14.12
CA LEU A 81 -3.62 -21.07 15.23
C LEU A 81 -4.77 -21.93 15.75
N ASN A 82 -5.54 -22.58 14.88
CA ASN A 82 -6.59 -23.51 15.28
C ASN A 82 -6.05 -24.68 16.09
N GLY A 83 -4.91 -25.26 15.68
CA GLY A 83 -4.22 -26.30 16.43
C GLY A 83 -3.75 -25.83 17.81
N ALA A 84 -3.18 -24.63 17.88
CA ALA A 84 -2.76 -24.02 19.13
C ALA A 84 -3.95 -23.77 20.08
N ILE A 85 -5.05 -23.24 19.56
CA ILE A 85 -6.31 -23.05 20.31
C ILE A 85 -6.80 -24.38 20.86
N TYR A 86 -6.90 -25.42 20.02
CA TYR A 86 -7.33 -26.74 20.47
C TYR A 86 -6.46 -27.30 21.61
N ALA A 87 -5.14 -27.18 21.50
CA ALA A 87 -4.20 -27.64 22.53
C ALA A 87 -4.38 -26.86 23.85
N LEU A 88 -4.56 -25.55 23.77
CA LEU A 88 -4.80 -24.69 24.92
C LEU A 88 -6.14 -25.01 25.59
N THR A 89 -7.21 -25.17 24.81
CA THR A 89 -8.54 -25.56 25.32
C THR A 89 -8.47 -26.90 26.03
N LYS A 90 -7.80 -27.91 25.44
CA LYS A 90 -7.62 -29.23 26.06
C LYS A 90 -6.84 -29.16 27.37
N ARG A 91 -5.88 -28.23 27.48
CA ARG A 91 -5.10 -28.04 28.70
C ARG A 91 -5.89 -27.33 29.79
N LEU A 92 -6.74 -26.36 29.42
CA LEU A 92 -7.66 -25.69 30.32
C LEU A 92 -8.70 -26.67 30.88
N THR A 93 -9.35 -27.48 30.04
CA THR A 93 -10.34 -28.46 30.52
C THR A 93 -9.73 -29.51 31.44
N LYS A 94 -8.48 -29.93 31.20
CA LYS A 94 -7.74 -30.78 32.14
C LYS A 94 -7.48 -30.11 33.48
N LEU A 95 -7.15 -28.81 33.49
CA LEU A 95 -6.92 -28.06 34.73
C LEU A 95 -8.22 -27.84 35.52
N ASP A 96 -9.32 -27.61 34.82
CA ASP A 96 -10.64 -27.46 35.43
C ASP A 96 -11.16 -28.79 36.00
N GLY A 97 -10.91 -29.92 35.33
CA GLY A 97 -11.26 -31.26 35.83
C GLY A 97 -10.36 -31.82 36.94
N ILE A 98 -9.28 -31.13 37.32
CA ILE A 98 -8.41 -31.47 38.46
C ILE A 98 -8.83 -30.70 39.73
N LYS A 99 -9.76 -29.74 39.61
CA LYS A 99 -10.22 -28.90 40.73
C LYS A 99 -11.43 -29.47 41.51
N GLU A 100 -11.93 -30.65 41.17
CA GLU A 100 -12.88 -31.44 41.98
C GLU A 100 -12.17 -32.64 42.62
#